data_AF-A0A954IGT0-F1
#
_entry.id   AF-A0A954IGT0-F1
#
_cell.length_a   1.000
_cell.length_b   1.000
_cell.length_c   1.000
_cell.angle_alpha   90.00
_cell.angle_beta   90.00
_cell.angle_gamma   90.00
#
_symmetry.space_group_name_H-M   'P 1'
#
loop_
_entity.id
_entity.type
_entity.pdbx_description
1 polymer ?
#
loop_
_entity_poly.entity_id
_entity_poly.type
_entity_poly.pdbx_seq_one_letter_code
_entity_poly.pdbx_strand_id
1 'polypeptide(L)'
;MRALICAAVLTLTNVCLAQREAGPEDTDLVVYGATPAGIAAAIAAAEDGCRVVLAEPTSRIGGLVTSGLSHTDFHSRESLTGTFLKFASRVEGYYT
;
A
#
# COMPACT_ATOMS: atom_id res chain seq x y z
N MET A 1 -0.73 -40.63 23.31
CA MET A 1 -1.72 -39.54 23.52
C MET A 1 -1.11 -38.31 24.21
N ARG A 2 -0.43 -38.42 25.37
CA ARG A 2 0.20 -37.27 26.07
C ARG A 2 1.23 -36.49 25.24
N ALA A 3 2.09 -37.17 24.48
CA ALA A 3 3.11 -36.52 23.65
C ALA A 3 2.52 -35.71 22.47
N LEU A 4 1.39 -36.15 21.91
CA LEU A 4 0.69 -35.44 20.82
C LEU A 4 0.02 -34.16 21.33
N ILE A 5 -0.49 -34.17 22.56
CA ILE A 5 -1.07 -32.99 23.20
C ILE A 5 0.02 -31.96 23.49
N CYS A 6 1.18 -32.37 23.99
CA CYS A 6 2.31 -31.45 24.21
C CYS A 6 2.85 -30.85 22.91
N ALA A 7 2.96 -31.63 21.83
CA ALA A 7 3.41 -31.12 20.54
C ALA A 7 2.43 -30.10 19.95
N ALA A 8 1.12 -30.34 20.06
CA ALA A 8 0.08 -29.41 19.61
C ALA A 8 0.04 -28.12 20.43
N VAL A 9 0.27 -28.20 21.74
CA VAL A 9 0.38 -27.00 22.60
C VAL A 9 1.63 -26.20 22.26
N LEU A 10 2.77 -26.85 22.00
CA LEU A 10 4.01 -26.17 21.63
C LEU A 10 3.89 -25.44 20.27
N THR A 11 3.21 -26.04 19.30
CA THR A 11 2.99 -25.43 17.98
C THR A 11 1.99 -24.27 18.06
N LEU A 12 0.89 -24.39 18.82
CA LEU A 12 -0.04 -23.27 19.04
C LEU A 12 0.62 -22.07 19.74
N THR A 13 1.53 -22.32 20.69
CA THR A 13 2.21 -21.25 21.44
C THR A 13 3.19 -20.47 20.54
N ASN A 14 3.90 -21.17 19.63
CA ASN A 14 4.81 -20.54 18.67
C ASN A 14 4.07 -19.70 17.61
N VAL A 15 2.87 -20.12 17.19
CA VAL A 15 2.04 -19.34 16.25
C VAL A 15 1.58 -18.02 16.88
N CYS A 16 1.29 -18.01 18.18
CA CYS A 16 0.90 -16.80 18.91
C CYS A 16 2.06 -15.80 19.06
N LEU A 17 3.28 -16.28 19.35
CA LEU A 17 4.49 -15.45 19.46
C LEU A 17 4.97 -14.87 18.12
N ALA A 18 4.64 -15.51 16.99
CA ALA A 18 4.97 -15.00 15.66
C ALA A 18 4.08 -13.82 15.22
N GLN A 19 2.97 -13.57 15.93
CA GLN A 19 2.12 -12.41 15.69
C GLN A 19 2.71 -11.19 16.40
N ARG A 20 3.85 -10.68 15.92
CA ARG A 20 4.29 -9.33 16.27
C ARG A 20 3.29 -8.35 15.68
N GLU A 21 2.57 -7.62 16.53
CA GLU A 21 1.90 -6.40 16.08
C GLU A 21 2.97 -5.45 15.54
N ALA A 22 2.80 -4.99 14.30
CA ALA A 22 3.67 -3.99 13.71
C ALA A 22 3.52 -2.69 14.52
N GLY A 23 4.45 -2.47 15.45
CA GLY A 23 4.47 -1.28 16.28
C GLY A 23 4.92 -0.05 15.49
N PRO A 24 4.84 1.16 16.06
CA PRO A 24 5.34 2.39 15.43
C PRO A 24 6.81 2.31 15.00
N GLU A 25 7.61 1.48 15.68
CA GLU A 25 9.03 1.25 15.37
C GLU A 25 9.26 0.32 14.16
N ASP A 26 8.20 -0.29 13.63
CA ASP A 26 8.25 -1.12 12.42
C ASP A 26 7.88 -0.34 11.15
N THR A 27 7.84 0.99 11.21
CA THR A 27 7.57 1.87 10.04
C THR A 27 8.80 2.69 9.67
N ASP A 28 9.21 2.61 8.41
CA ASP A 28 10.38 3.34 7.90
C ASP A 28 9.97 4.69 7.28
N LEU A 29 8.73 4.79 6.75
CA LEU A 29 8.20 6.00 6.13
C LEU A 29 6.70 6.17 6.40
N VAL A 30 6.29 7.38 6.76
CA VAL A 30 4.87 7.79 6.77
C VAL A 30 4.63 8.78 5.64
N VAL A 31 3.70 8.46 4.75
CA VAL A 31 3.19 9.36 3.72
C VAL A 31 1.83 9.88 4.18
N TYR A 32 1.70 11.19 4.39
CA TYR A 32 0.45 11.83 4.76
C TYR A 32 -0.22 12.48 3.55
N GLY A 33 -1.44 12.05 3.24
CA GLY A 33 -2.24 12.44 2.08
C GLY A 33 -2.23 11.37 1.00
N ALA A 34 -3.32 10.62 0.89
CA ALA A 34 -3.51 9.57 -0.13
C ALA A 34 -4.02 10.16 -1.46
N THR A 35 -3.34 11.19 -1.95
CA THR A 35 -3.54 11.74 -3.30
C THR A 35 -2.78 10.89 -4.34
N PRO A 36 -2.95 11.09 -5.65
CA PRO A 36 -2.19 10.34 -6.66
C PRO A 36 -0.67 10.42 -6.45
N ALA A 37 -0.15 11.60 -6.06
CA ALA A 37 1.26 11.78 -5.76
C ALA A 37 1.69 11.03 -4.48
N GLY A 38 0.90 11.12 -3.41
CA GLY A 38 1.20 10.40 -2.16
C GLY A 38 1.14 8.89 -2.32
N ILE A 39 0.14 8.38 -3.04
CA ILE A 39 0.04 6.97 -3.39
C ILE A 39 1.24 6.53 -4.23
N ALA A 40 1.64 7.33 -5.24
CA ALA A 40 2.80 7.02 -6.06
C ALA A 40 4.11 6.98 -5.25
N ALA A 41 4.30 7.94 -4.34
CA ALA A 41 5.46 7.96 -3.44
C ALA A 41 5.48 6.76 -2.48
N ALA A 42 4.31 6.41 -1.90
CA ALA A 42 4.19 5.26 -1.01
C ALA A 42 4.48 3.94 -1.74
N ILE A 43 3.97 3.79 -2.97
CA ILE A 43 4.25 2.61 -3.81
C ILE A 43 5.75 2.53 -4.13
N ALA A 44 6.37 3.64 -4.54
CA ALA A 44 7.80 3.64 -4.87
C ALA A 44 8.66 3.24 -3.67
N ALA A 45 8.39 3.82 -2.49
CA ALA A 45 9.11 3.46 -1.26
C ALA A 45 8.88 1.99 -0.85
N ALA A 46 7.66 1.46 -1.04
CA ALA A 46 7.38 0.06 -0.79
C ALA A 46 8.06 -0.88 -1.81
N GLU A 47 8.14 -0.48 -3.09
CA GLU A 47 8.90 -1.19 -4.13
C GLU A 47 10.41 -1.22 -3.80
N ASP A 48 10.92 -0.20 -3.10
CA ASP A 48 12.30 -0.12 -2.57
C ASP A 48 12.49 -0.85 -1.23
N GLY A 49 11.46 -1.53 -0.71
CA GLY A 49 11.53 -2.36 0.50
C GLY A 49 11.29 -1.63 1.81
N CYS A 50 10.89 -0.36 1.79
CA CYS A 50 10.46 0.35 3.00
C CYS A 50 9.11 -0.17 3.50
N ARG A 51 8.95 -0.24 4.82
CA ARG A 51 7.65 -0.40 5.47
C ARG A 51 6.97 0.96 5.54
N VAL A 52 5.95 1.15 4.70
CA VAL A 52 5.29 2.43 4.50
C VAL A 52 3.91 2.44 5.15
N VAL A 53 3.61 3.50 5.90
CA VAL A 53 2.25 3.84 6.32
C VAL A 53 1.74 4.98 5.44
N LEU A 54 0.64 4.77 4.72
CA LEU A 54 -0.07 5.81 3.99
C LEU A 54 -1.28 6.26 4.82
N ALA A 55 -1.25 7.51 5.29
CA ALA A 55 -2.30 8.09 6.11
C ALA A 55 -3.14 9.08 5.30
N GLU A 56 -4.46 9.00 5.41
CA GLU A 56 -5.42 9.92 4.78
C GLU A 56 -6.40 10.40 5.86
N PRO A 57 -6.52 11.72 6.10
CA PRO A 57 -7.44 12.23 7.12
C PRO A 57 -8.91 12.06 6.74
N THR A 58 -9.22 11.88 5.46
CA THR A 58 -10.60 11.69 4.97
C THR A 58 -10.95 10.21 4.80
N SER A 59 -12.22 9.93 4.49
CA SER A 59 -12.69 8.58 4.19
C SER A 59 -12.47 8.16 2.72
N ARG A 60 -11.83 9.00 1.89
CA ARG A 60 -11.67 8.74 0.46
C ARG A 60 -10.25 9.04 -0.01
N ILE A 61 -9.57 7.99 -0.47
CA ILE A 61 -8.26 8.09 -1.14
C ILE A 61 -8.42 8.42 -2.62
N GLY A 62 -7.34 8.85 -3.26
CA GLY A 62 -7.21 9.08 -4.70
C GLY A 62 -7.33 10.55 -5.13
N GLY A 63 -7.62 11.45 -4.19
CA GLY A 63 -7.67 12.90 -4.44
C GLY A 63 -8.61 13.30 -5.57
N LEU A 64 -8.17 14.24 -6.42
CA LEU A 64 -8.99 14.77 -7.53
C LEU A 64 -9.31 13.72 -8.58
N VAL A 65 -8.42 12.75 -8.81
CA VAL A 65 -8.62 11.67 -9.79
C VAL A 65 -9.86 10.84 -9.46
N THR A 66 -10.08 10.54 -8.17
CA THR A 66 -11.30 9.85 -7.70
C THR A 66 -12.49 10.79 -7.46
N SER A 67 -12.29 12.11 -7.56
CA SER A 67 -13.34 13.12 -7.38
C SER A 67 -13.94 13.61 -8.69
N GLY A 68 -13.61 12.98 -9.82
CA GLY A 68 -14.17 13.27 -11.14
C GLY A 68 -13.27 14.09 -12.06
N LEU A 69 -12.03 14.41 -11.66
CA LEU A 69 -11.06 15.05 -12.54
C LEU A 69 -10.29 14.00 -13.34
N SER A 70 -10.75 13.72 -14.56
CA SER A 70 -10.13 12.75 -15.45
C SER A 70 -9.11 13.36 -16.43
N HIS A 71 -9.08 14.69 -16.56
CA HIS A 71 -8.13 15.39 -17.42
C HIS A 71 -6.90 15.79 -16.60
N THR A 72 -5.79 15.07 -16.79
CA THR A 72 -4.52 15.40 -16.14
C THR A 72 -3.79 16.45 -16.96
N ASP A 73 -3.36 17.53 -16.32
CA ASP A 73 -2.50 18.54 -16.95
C ASP A 73 -1.09 17.94 -17.11
N PHE A 74 -0.59 17.86 -18.35
CA PHE A 74 0.78 17.43 -18.64
C PHE A 74 1.39 18.30 -19.73
N HIS A 75 2.69 18.55 -19.62
CA HIS A 75 3.44 19.33 -20.61
C HIS A 75 4.04 18.47 -21.72
N SER A 76 4.27 17.17 -21.46
CA SER A 76 4.82 16.24 -22.45
C SER A 76 4.26 14.84 -22.25
N ARG A 77 4.24 14.01 -23.31
CA ARG A 77 3.74 12.63 -23.19
C ARG A 77 4.74 11.74 -22.45
N GLU A 78 6.01 12.09 -22.52
CA GLU A 78 7.12 11.40 -21.88
C GLU A 78 7.05 11.51 -20.35
N SER A 79 6.33 12.50 -19.79
CA SER A 79 6.11 12.58 -18.35
C SER A 79 5.03 11.61 -17.85
N LEU A 80 4.24 11.02 -18.74
CA LEU A 80 3.15 10.09 -18.40
C LEU A 80 3.68 8.65 -18.26
N THR A 81 4.59 8.43 -17.30
CA THR A 81 5.27 7.15 -17.09
C THR A 81 5.12 6.64 -15.65
N GLY A 82 5.83 5.56 -15.31
CA GLY A 82 5.89 5.01 -13.95
C GLY A 82 4.51 4.62 -13.40
N THR A 83 4.24 5.01 -12.15
CA THR A 83 2.99 4.67 -11.45
C THR A 83 1.75 5.22 -12.15
N PHE A 84 1.84 6.41 -12.76
CA PHE A 84 0.71 6.97 -13.52
C PHE A 84 0.34 6.10 -14.71
N LEU A 85 1.33 5.67 -15.51
CA LEU A 85 1.08 4.80 -16.66
C LEU A 85 0.52 3.44 -16.23
N LYS A 86 1.11 2.83 -15.18
CA LYS A 86 0.58 1.58 -14.59
C LYS A 86 -0.88 1.73 -14.17
N PHE A 87 -1.24 2.86 -13.55
CA PHE A 87 -2.62 3.17 -13.16
C PHE A 87 -3.54 3.35 -14.37
N ALA A 88 -3.16 4.20 -15.33
CA ALA A 88 -3.95 4.49 -16.53
C ALA A 88 -4.23 3.21 -17.34
N SER A 89 -3.23 2.35 -17.56
CA SER A 89 -3.43 1.08 -18.27
C SER A 89 -4.35 0.11 -17.53
N ARG A 90 -4.34 0.09 -16.19
CA ARG A 90 -5.28 -0.72 -15.40
C ARG A 90 -6.70 -0.19 -15.46
N VAL A 91 -6.87 1.13 -15.49
CA VAL A 91 -8.18 1.77 -15.65
C VAL A 91 -8.74 1.47 -17.03
N GLU A 92 -7.95 1.63 -18.09
CA GLU A 92 -8.34 1.28 -19.45
C GLU A 92 -8.81 -0.17 -19.53
N GLY A 93 -7.99 -1.13 -19.09
CA GLY A 93 -8.35 -2.54 -19.09
C GLY A 93 -9.51 -2.94 -18.17
N TYR A 94 -9.98 -2.07 -17.27
CA TYR A 94 -11.20 -2.30 -16.48
C TYR A 94 -12.46 -1.86 -17.22
N TYR A 95 -12.37 -0.81 -18.05
CA TYR A 95 -13.51 -0.21 -18.75
C TYR A 95 -13.66 -0.67 -20.20
N THR A 96 -12.64 -1.31 -20.78
CA THR A 96 -12.66 -1.94 -22.11
C THR A 96 -12.77 -3.45 -22.01
#